data_AF-A0A0P9MLB6-F1
#
_entry.id   AF-A0A0P9MLB6-F1
#
_cell.length_a   1.000
_cell.length_b   1.000
_cell.length_c   1.000
_cell.angle_alpha   90.00
_cell.angle_beta   90.00
_cell.angle_gamma   90.00
#
_symmetry.space_group_name_H-M   'P 1'
#
loop_
_entity.id
_entity.type
_entity.pdbx_description
1 polymer ?
#
loop_
_entity_poly.entity_id
_entity_poly.type
_entity_poly.pdbx_seq_one_letter_code
_entity_poly.pdbx_strand_id
1 'polypeptide(L)'
;MQAQHIIILVGIGVCFLLLTVFIERAIKRALRRSYLAGKSASIADSSARIDALNADIATLALRREYDRKGDLHAFELKNHIIRRLREQLKAGSTGSLTKADLQVLSDTAITLGLAHKTWAHITGTEPWCTRAATQLEQLNAIVLRILGEIRSSDKPTDSPIDVGEAA
;
A
#
# COMPACT_ATOMS: atom_id res chain seq x y z
N MET A 1 -75.47 -64.69 31.91
CA MET A 1 -74.02 -64.42 31.86
C MET A 1 -73.54 -63.89 30.50
N GLN A 2 -74.05 -64.37 29.35
CA GLN A 2 -73.52 -63.98 28.02
C GLN A 2 -73.80 -62.52 27.58
N ALA A 3 -74.96 -61.94 27.94
CA ALA A 3 -75.32 -60.57 27.56
C ALA A 3 -74.48 -59.47 28.24
N GLN A 4 -74.05 -59.69 29.49
CA GLN A 4 -73.18 -58.73 30.21
C GLN A 4 -71.78 -58.64 29.57
N HIS A 5 -71.21 -59.77 29.15
CA HIS A 5 -69.92 -59.77 28.47
C HIS A 5 -69.97 -59.05 27.12
N ILE A 6 -71.08 -59.16 26.37
CA ILE A 6 -71.26 -58.45 25.10
C ILE A 6 -71.32 -56.92 25.32
N ILE A 7 -72.05 -56.45 26.33
CA ILE A 7 -72.16 -55.02 26.64
C ILE A 7 -70.79 -54.42 27.03
N ILE A 8 -70.01 -55.14 27.84
CA ILE A 8 -68.66 -54.71 28.24
C ILE A 8 -67.73 -54.63 27.02
N LEU A 9 -67.79 -55.61 26.12
CA LEU A 9 -66.95 -55.65 24.91
C LEU A 9 -67.27 -54.49 23.95
N VAL A 10 -68.56 -54.17 23.78
CA VAL A 10 -69.00 -53.02 22.98
C VAL A 10 -68.56 -51.70 23.63
N GLY A 11 -68.71 -51.57 24.95
CA GLY A 11 -68.27 -50.37 25.68
C GLY A 11 -66.76 -50.12 25.58
N ILE A 12 -65.95 -51.18 25.69
CA ILE A 12 -64.50 -51.09 25.50
C ILE A 12 -64.16 -50.73 24.05
N GLY A 13 -64.85 -51.32 23.07
CA GLY A 13 -64.67 -51.00 21.65
C GLY A 13 -64.95 -49.53 21.34
N VAL A 14 -66.06 -48.98 21.84
CA VAL A 14 -66.41 -47.56 21.67
C VAL A 14 -65.42 -46.65 22.39
N CYS A 15 -65.02 -47.01 23.62
CA CYS A 15 -64.03 -46.24 24.39
C CYS A 15 -62.68 -46.18 23.64
N PHE A 16 -62.22 -47.29 23.08
CA PHE A 16 -60.98 -47.37 22.31
C PHE A 16 -61.06 -46.54 21.01
N LEU A 17 -62.22 -46.54 20.34
CA LEU A 17 -62.46 -45.76 19.13
C LEU A 17 -62.45 -44.25 19.41
N LEU A 18 -63.04 -43.82 20.54
CA LEU A 18 -62.98 -42.43 20.96
C LEU A 18 -61.56 -41.99 21.35
N LEU A 19 -60.80 -42.86 22.02
CA LEU A 19 -59.40 -42.62 22.38
C LEU A 19 -58.52 -42.42 21.14
N THR A 20 -58.66 -43.29 20.14
CA THR A 20 -57.87 -43.20 18.90
C THR A 20 -58.16 -41.92 18.12
N VAL A 21 -59.43 -41.53 17.98
CA VAL A 21 -59.82 -40.26 17.34
C VAL A 21 -59.28 -39.05 18.12
N PHE A 22 -59.33 -39.11 19.46
CA PHE A 22 -58.81 -38.02 20.30
C PHE A 22 -57.29 -37.86 20.14
N ILE A 23 -56.55 -38.97 20.14
CA ILE A 23 -55.09 -39.00 19.95
C ILE A 23 -54.73 -38.46 18.56
N GLU A 24 -55.40 -38.91 17.49
CA GLU A 24 -55.11 -38.45 16.13
C GLU A 24 -55.33 -36.94 15.98
N ARG A 25 -56.41 -36.41 16.59
CA ARG A 25 -56.70 -34.98 16.59
C ARG A 25 -55.67 -34.19 17.39
N ALA A 26 -55.20 -34.73 18.52
CA ALA A 26 -54.16 -34.12 19.33
C ALA A 26 -52.82 -34.07 18.58
N ILE A 27 -52.42 -35.18 17.94
CA ILE A 27 -51.18 -35.28 17.16
C ILE A 27 -51.20 -34.32 15.98
N LYS A 28 -52.28 -34.30 15.17
CA LYS A 28 -52.39 -33.38 14.03
C LYS A 28 -52.32 -31.92 14.46
N ARG A 29 -52.93 -31.57 15.60
CA ARG A 29 -52.89 -30.21 16.15
C ARG A 29 -51.49 -29.83 16.64
N ALA A 30 -50.79 -30.76 17.29
CA ALA A 30 -49.42 -30.55 17.75
C ALA A 30 -48.46 -30.35 16.57
N LEU A 31 -48.54 -31.21 15.55
CA LEU A 31 -47.72 -31.12 14.33
C LEU A 31 -47.97 -29.83 13.55
N ARG A 32 -49.23 -29.39 13.42
CA ARG A 32 -49.53 -28.11 12.75
C ARG A 32 -48.91 -26.92 13.48
N ARG A 33 -48.97 -26.92 14.81
CA ARG A 33 -48.39 -25.84 15.64
C ARG A 33 -46.88 -25.82 15.55
N SER A 34 -46.21 -26.98 15.67
CA SER A 34 -44.75 -27.04 15.58
C SER A 34 -44.25 -26.68 14.18
N TYR A 35 -44.95 -27.11 13.12
CA TYR A 35 -44.58 -26.75 11.75
C TYR A 35 -44.72 -25.24 11.48
N LEU A 36 -45.83 -24.63 11.91
CA LEU A 36 -46.03 -23.19 11.74
C LEU A 36 -45.01 -22.38 12.56
N ALA A 37 -44.76 -22.77 13.81
CA ALA A 37 -43.77 -22.12 14.66
C ALA A 37 -42.35 -22.27 14.10
N GLY A 38 -41.99 -23.45 13.61
CA GLY A 38 -40.69 -23.70 12.97
C GLY A 38 -40.51 -22.91 11.68
N LYS A 39 -41.55 -22.83 10.84
CA LYS A 39 -41.51 -22.04 9.61
C LYS A 39 -41.38 -20.54 9.90
N SER A 40 -42.15 -20.00 10.85
CA SER A 40 -42.04 -18.59 11.22
C SER A 40 -40.70 -18.27 11.87
N ALA A 41 -40.18 -19.15 12.72
CA ALA A 41 -38.88 -18.96 13.36
C ALA A 41 -37.74 -18.97 12.34
N SER A 42 -37.77 -19.88 11.37
CA SER A 42 -36.77 -19.93 10.30
C SER A 42 -36.82 -18.71 9.39
N ILE A 43 -38.01 -18.19 9.08
CA ILE A 43 -38.15 -16.96 8.29
C ILE A 43 -37.64 -15.75 9.07
N ALA A 44 -37.97 -15.65 10.37
CA ALA A 44 -37.52 -14.57 11.24
C ALA A 44 -35.99 -14.57 11.42
N ASP A 45 -35.38 -15.75 11.58
CA ASP A 45 -33.93 -15.90 11.63
C ASP A 45 -33.28 -15.47 10.31
N SER A 46 -33.81 -15.93 9.18
CA SER A 46 -33.30 -15.54 7.87
C SER A 46 -33.42 -14.04 7.62
N SER A 47 -34.53 -13.40 8.01
CA SER A 47 -34.69 -11.95 7.86
C SER A 47 -33.71 -11.20 8.75
N ALA A 48 -33.54 -11.62 10.00
CA ALA A 48 -32.57 -11.00 10.91
C ALA A 48 -31.13 -11.11 10.38
N ARG A 49 -30.76 -12.24 9.76
CA ARG A 49 -29.46 -12.42 9.12
C ARG A 49 -29.28 -11.52 7.90
N ILE A 50 -30.32 -11.37 7.08
CA ILE A 50 -30.29 -10.46 5.93
C ILE A 50 -30.14 -9.01 6.40
N ASP A 51 -30.87 -8.61 7.44
CA ASP A 51 -30.77 -7.26 8.00
C ASP A 51 -29.38 -6.99 8.60
N ALA A 52 -28.80 -7.96 9.30
CA ALA A 52 -27.43 -7.89 9.81
C ALA A 52 -26.40 -7.76 8.67
N LEU A 53 -26.55 -8.55 7.60
CA LEU A 53 -25.67 -8.44 6.42
C LEU A 53 -25.83 -7.11 5.70
N ASN A 54 -27.05 -6.59 5.57
CA ASN A 54 -27.28 -5.27 4.98
C ASN A 54 -26.64 -4.16 5.81
N ALA A 55 -26.71 -4.25 7.14
CA ALA A 55 -26.04 -3.32 8.04
C ALA A 55 -24.51 -3.40 7.86
N ASP A 56 -23.94 -4.60 7.75
CA ASP A 56 -22.50 -4.79 7.53
C ASP A 56 -22.05 -4.29 6.15
N ILE A 57 -22.87 -4.47 5.11
CA ILE A 57 -22.60 -3.89 3.78
C ILE A 57 -22.56 -2.37 3.86
N ALA A 58 -23.48 -1.75 4.60
CA ALA A 58 -23.50 -0.29 4.76
C ALA A 58 -22.27 0.24 5.52
N THR A 59 -21.84 -0.45 6.58
CA THR A 59 -20.63 -0.07 7.34
C THR A 59 -19.37 -0.24 6.48
N LEU A 60 -19.25 -1.35 5.74
CA LEU A 60 -18.14 -1.60 4.82
C LEU A 60 -18.08 -0.57 3.69
N ALA A 61 -19.23 -0.14 3.16
CA ALA A 61 -19.28 0.91 2.14
C ALA A 61 -18.73 2.25 2.68
N LEU A 62 -19.17 2.67 3.87
CA LEU A 62 -18.66 3.88 4.52
C LEU A 62 -17.15 3.80 4.79
N ARG A 63 -16.66 2.65 5.27
CA ARG A 63 -15.23 2.45 5.53
C ARG A 63 -14.40 2.57 4.26
N ARG A 64 -14.83 1.93 3.17
CA ARG A 64 -14.15 2.03 1.86
C ARG A 64 -14.11 3.45 1.32
N GLU A 65 -15.15 4.24 1.53
CA GLU A 65 -15.13 5.65 1.13
C GLU A 65 -14.13 6.48 1.94
N TYR A 66 -14.05 6.23 3.24
CA TYR A 66 -13.07 6.90 4.10
C TYR A 66 -11.64 6.52 3.70
N ASP A 67 -11.36 5.22 3.55
CA ASP A 67 -10.06 4.70 3.14
C ASP A 67 -9.64 5.29 1.78
N ARG A 68 -10.55 5.29 0.79
CA ARG A 68 -10.29 5.86 -0.53
C ARG A 68 -9.95 7.36 -0.49
N LYS A 69 -10.64 8.14 0.36
CA LYS A 69 -10.34 9.57 0.53
C LYS A 69 -8.98 9.79 1.18
N GLY A 70 -8.66 9.00 2.22
CA GLY A 70 -7.35 9.04 2.87
C GLY A 70 -6.21 8.71 1.90
N ASP A 71 -6.38 7.63 1.15
CA ASP A 71 -5.40 7.18 0.14
C ASP A 71 -5.22 8.20 -0.99
N LEU A 72 -6.30 8.84 -1.45
CA LEU A 72 -6.24 9.87 -2.48
C LEU A 72 -5.43 11.09 -2.01
N HIS A 73 -5.70 11.60 -0.80
CA HIS A 73 -4.96 12.72 -0.24
C HIS A 73 -3.48 12.38 -0.04
N ALA A 74 -3.18 11.16 0.43
CA ALA A 74 -1.81 10.68 0.57
C ALA A 74 -1.10 10.58 -0.79
N PHE A 75 -1.79 10.12 -1.83
CA PHE A 75 -1.29 10.03 -3.19
C PHE A 75 -1.02 11.42 -3.79
N GLU A 76 -1.94 12.37 -3.65
CA GLU A 76 -1.77 13.76 -4.10
C GLU A 76 -0.57 14.44 -3.41
N LEU A 77 -0.45 14.27 -2.09
CA LEU A 77 0.68 14.81 -1.33
C LEU A 77 2.01 14.21 -1.81
N LYS A 78 2.08 12.88 -1.96
CA LYS A 78 3.28 12.19 -2.47
C LYS A 78 3.64 12.69 -3.87
N ASN A 79 2.67 12.87 -4.77
CA ASN A 79 2.92 13.39 -6.11
C ASN A 79 3.43 14.82 -6.10
N HIS A 80 2.91 15.68 -5.23
CA HIS A 80 3.41 17.04 -5.06
C HIS A 80 4.86 17.06 -4.56
N ILE A 81 5.19 16.20 -3.59
CA ILE A 81 6.56 16.06 -3.08
C ILE A 81 7.50 15.57 -4.20
N ILE A 82 7.11 14.54 -4.94
CA ILE A 82 7.90 14.01 -6.08
C ILE A 82 8.11 15.10 -7.13
N ARG A 83 7.07 15.86 -7.48
CA ARG A 83 7.19 16.96 -8.45
C ARG A 83 8.17 18.02 -7.95
N ARG A 84 8.04 18.46 -6.70
CA ARG A 84 8.95 19.43 -6.10
C ARG A 84 10.39 18.92 -6.10
N LEU A 85 10.63 17.67 -5.69
CA LEU A 85 11.97 17.07 -5.68
C LEU A 85 12.54 16.99 -7.10
N ARG A 86 11.73 16.65 -8.10
CA ARG A 86 12.14 16.63 -9.50
C ARG A 86 12.49 18.04 -10.01
N GLU A 87 11.72 19.06 -9.64
CA GLU A 87 12.01 20.45 -9.95
C GLU A 87 13.32 20.91 -9.29
N GLN A 88 13.54 20.58 -8.01
CA GLN A 88 14.78 20.85 -7.30
C GLN A 88 15.98 20.15 -7.95
N LEU A 89 15.83 18.88 -8.34
CA LEU A 89 16.89 18.14 -9.04
C LEU A 89 17.23 18.79 -10.38
N LYS A 90 16.22 19.18 -11.17
CA LYS A 90 16.44 19.89 -12.44
C LYS A 90 17.07 21.26 -12.24
N ALA A 91 16.66 22.01 -11.21
CA ALA A 91 17.20 23.32 -10.89
C ALA A 91 18.60 23.25 -10.28
N GLY A 92 18.94 22.18 -9.55
CA GLY A 92 20.28 21.93 -9.00
C GLY A 92 21.24 21.28 -10.01
N SER A 93 20.73 20.68 -11.09
CA SER A 93 21.51 20.08 -12.18
C SER A 93 22.01 21.13 -13.20
N THR A 94 22.18 22.38 -12.79
CA THR A 94 22.57 23.52 -13.65
C THR A 94 24.04 23.55 -14.07
N GLY A 95 24.67 22.41 -14.32
CA GLY A 95 26.02 22.43 -14.88
C GLY A 95 26.63 21.05 -15.02
N SER A 96 26.10 20.22 -15.91
CA SER A 96 26.87 19.07 -16.38
C SER A 96 28.11 19.61 -17.09
N LEU A 97 29.30 19.38 -16.50
CA LEU A 97 30.56 19.65 -17.18
C LEU A 97 30.55 18.88 -18.50
N THR A 98 30.63 19.61 -19.60
CA THR A 98 30.71 18.97 -20.91
C THR A 98 32.13 18.49 -21.16
N LYS A 99 32.29 17.59 -22.13
CA LYS A 99 33.63 17.19 -22.60
C LYS A 99 34.47 18.39 -23.05
N ALA A 100 33.84 19.43 -23.59
CA ALA A 100 34.53 20.66 -24.00
C ALA A 100 35.07 21.43 -22.77
N ASP A 101 34.30 21.51 -21.69
CA ASP A 101 34.74 22.19 -20.46
C ASP A 101 35.94 21.48 -19.83
N LEU A 102 35.93 20.14 -19.82
CA LEU A 102 37.07 19.33 -19.38
C LEU A 102 38.31 19.53 -20.27
N GLN A 103 38.11 19.65 -21.58
CA GLN A 103 39.18 19.91 -22.54
C GLN A 103 39.82 21.28 -22.26
N VAL A 104 39.01 22.33 -22.06
CA VAL A 104 39.50 23.68 -21.74
C VAL A 104 40.30 23.68 -20.43
N LEU A 105 39.84 22.98 -19.38
CA LEU A 105 40.59 22.85 -18.14
C LEU A 105 41.94 22.15 -18.35
N SER A 106 41.97 21.07 -19.13
CA SER A 106 43.20 20.36 -19.49
C SER A 106 44.17 21.25 -20.26
N ASP A 107 43.70 21.94 -21.29
CA ASP A 107 44.52 22.83 -22.12
C ASP A 107 45.05 24.01 -21.29
N THR A 108 44.24 24.52 -20.36
CA THR A 108 44.65 25.58 -19.42
C THR A 108 45.75 25.09 -18.47
N ALA A 109 45.65 23.86 -17.95
CA ALA A 109 46.69 23.26 -17.12
C ALA A 109 48.01 23.08 -17.88
N ILE A 110 47.94 22.61 -19.13
CA ILE A 110 49.11 22.46 -20.00
C ILE A 110 49.75 23.83 -20.26
N THR A 111 48.94 24.84 -20.58
CA THR A 111 49.41 26.20 -20.88
C THR A 111 50.07 26.85 -19.66
N LEU A 112 49.47 26.73 -18.47
CA LEU A 112 50.05 27.23 -17.22
C LEU A 112 51.35 26.50 -16.88
N GLY A 113 51.40 25.18 -17.07
CA GLY A 113 52.59 24.38 -16.86
C GLY A 113 53.73 24.75 -17.81
N LEU A 114 53.41 25.06 -19.07
CA LEU A 114 54.37 25.54 -20.05
C LEU A 114 54.86 26.96 -19.69
N ALA A 115 53.95 27.88 -19.37
CA ALA A 115 54.28 29.25 -18.98
C ALA A 115 55.18 29.29 -17.74
N HIS A 116 54.89 28.47 -16.74
CA HIS A 116 55.73 28.32 -15.55
C HIS A 116 57.16 27.87 -15.94
N LYS A 117 57.30 26.83 -16.76
CA LYS A 117 58.61 26.34 -17.23
C LYS A 117 59.37 27.39 -18.03
N THR A 118 58.68 28.14 -18.89
CA THR A 118 59.32 29.18 -19.72
C THR A 118 59.80 30.36 -18.88
N TRP A 119 58.97 30.86 -17.97
CA TRP A 119 59.33 31.99 -17.10
C TRP A 119 60.32 31.61 -16.00
N ALA A 120 60.40 30.34 -15.60
CA ALA A 120 61.41 29.89 -14.64
C ALA A 120 62.87 30.16 -15.10
N HIS A 121 63.10 30.31 -16.40
CA HIS A 121 64.43 30.55 -16.98
C HIS A 121 64.71 32.03 -17.32
N ILE A 122 63.75 32.94 -17.09
CA ILE A 122 63.88 34.36 -17.41
C ILE A 122 63.97 35.17 -16.12
N THR A 123 65.11 35.82 -15.90
CA THR A 123 65.36 36.67 -14.73
C THR A 123 64.37 37.84 -14.69
N GLY A 124 63.72 38.09 -13.55
CA GLY A 124 62.71 39.14 -13.40
C GLY A 124 61.26 38.70 -13.67
N THR A 125 61.03 37.43 -14.01
CA THR A 125 59.67 36.87 -14.17
C THR A 125 59.22 35.97 -13.02
N GLU A 126 59.91 36.02 -11.88
CA GLU A 126 59.59 35.26 -10.67
C GLU A 126 58.12 35.46 -10.18
N PRO A 127 57.53 36.68 -10.23
CA PRO A 127 56.12 36.87 -9.87
C PRO A 127 55.13 36.16 -10.81
N TRP A 128 55.48 36.03 -12.09
CA TRP A 128 54.64 35.35 -13.09
C TRP A 128 54.78 33.84 -12.99
N CYS A 129 56.00 33.37 -12.71
CA CYS A 129 56.32 31.96 -12.46
C CYS A 129 55.57 31.44 -11.21
N THR A 130 55.60 32.18 -10.11
CA THR A 130 54.86 31.86 -8.88
C THR A 130 53.35 31.93 -9.07
N ARG A 131 52.85 32.92 -9.81
CA ARG A 131 51.43 33.01 -10.17
C ARG A 131 50.97 31.82 -11.03
N ALA A 132 51.75 31.41 -12.03
CA ALA A 132 51.41 30.26 -12.87
C ALA A 132 51.36 28.95 -12.06
N ALA A 133 52.31 28.74 -11.15
CA ALA A 133 52.33 27.57 -10.26
C ALA A 133 51.11 27.53 -9.33
N THR A 134 50.79 28.65 -8.68
CA THR A 134 49.64 28.76 -7.77
C THR A 134 48.30 28.57 -8.49
N GLN A 135 48.15 29.13 -9.70
CA GLN A 135 46.95 28.94 -10.51
C GLN A 135 46.79 27.48 -10.97
N LEU A 136 47.89 26.80 -11.29
CA LEU A 136 47.87 25.39 -11.66
C LEU A 136 47.47 24.49 -10.48
N GLU A 137 47.97 24.78 -9.28
CA GLU A 137 47.58 24.08 -8.05
C GLU A 137 46.09 24.27 -7.73
N GLN A 138 45.60 25.50 -7.81
CA GLN A 138 44.18 25.82 -7.60
C GLN A 138 43.29 25.12 -8.63
N LEU A 139 43.70 25.08 -9.89
CA LEU A 139 42.95 24.41 -10.95
C LEU A 139 42.86 22.89 -10.70
N ASN A 140 43.96 22.26 -10.28
CA ASN A 140 43.96 20.84 -9.90
C ASN A 140 43.04 20.56 -8.70
N ALA A 141 43.04 21.44 -7.69
CA ALA A 141 42.16 21.31 -6.53
C ALA A 141 40.66 21.40 -6.91
N ILE A 142 40.32 22.26 -7.88
CA ILE A 142 38.96 22.37 -8.42
C ILE A 142 38.58 21.09 -9.17
N VAL A 143 39.45 20.57 -10.04
CA VAL A 143 39.21 19.33 -10.79
C VAL A 143 38.97 18.14 -9.86
N LEU A 144 39.78 17.99 -8.80
CA LEU A 144 39.61 16.93 -7.82
C LEU A 144 38.27 17.04 -7.07
N ARG A 145 37.83 18.26 -6.74
CA ARG A 145 36.52 18.49 -6.09
C ARG A 145 35.37 18.10 -7.02
N ILE A 146 35.43 18.47 -8.29
CA ILE A 146 34.44 18.11 -9.30
C ILE A 146 34.37 16.59 -9.47
N LEU A 147 35.52 15.90 -9.57
CA LEU A 147 35.57 14.44 -9.67
C LEU A 147 35.00 13.74 -8.42
N GLY A 148 35.24 14.32 -7.23
CA GLY A 148 34.67 13.83 -5.97
C GLY A 148 33.13 13.96 -5.92
N GLU A 149 32.59 15.06 -6.41
CA GLU A 149 31.14 15.31 -6.47
C GLU A 149 30.45 14.36 -7.45
N ILE A 150 31.02 14.18 -8.66
CA ILE A 150 30.49 13.26 -9.68
C ILE A 150 30.45 11.82 -9.14
N ARG A 151 31.55 11.36 -8.53
CA ARG A 151 31.63 10.00 -7.96
C ARG A 151 30.64 9.78 -6.80
N SER A 152 30.35 10.82 -6.03
CA SER A 152 29.40 10.75 -4.92
C SER A 152 27.95 10.71 -5.41
N SER A 153 27.66 11.38 -6.54
CA SER A 153 26.35 11.36 -7.19
C SER A 153 26.01 10.02 -7.85
N ASP A 154 27.02 9.24 -8.27
CA ASP A 154 26.83 7.95 -8.94
C ASP A 154 26.58 6.78 -7.97
N LYS A 155 26.65 7.00 -6.65
CA LYS A 155 26.41 5.93 -5.67
C LYS A 155 24.90 5.66 -5.60
N PRO A 156 24.41 4.49 -6.06
CA PRO A 156 22.99 4.17 -5.95
C PRO A 156 22.63 4.13 -4.47
N THR A 157 21.62 4.91 -4.10
CA THR A 157 21.00 4.81 -2.78
C THR A 157 20.19 3.51 -2.80
N ASP A 158 20.85 2.40 -2.44
CA ASP A 158 20.17 1.13 -2.15
C ASP A 158 19.14 1.40 -1.06
N SER A 159 17.89 1.56 -1.48
CA SER A 159 16.74 1.47 -0.61
C SER A 159 16.29 0.01 -0.66
N PRO A 160 16.22 -0.69 0.49
CA PRO A 160 15.70 -2.03 0.50
C PRO A 160 14.20 -1.93 0.16
N ILE A 161 13.85 -2.49 -0.99
CA ILE A 161 12.46 -2.79 -1.32
C ILE A 161 12.00 -3.80 -0.27
N ASP A 162 11.19 -3.32 0.67
CA ASP A 162 10.42 -4.12 1.61
C ASP A 162 9.45 -5.00 0.80
N VAL A 163 9.85 -6.24 0.55
CA VAL A 163 8.98 -7.26 -0.03
C VAL A 163 8.10 -7.78 1.09
N GLY A 164 6.89 -7.23 1.16
CA GLY A 164 5.83 -7.71 2.03
C GLY A 164 5.60 -9.21 1.84
N GLU A 165 5.93 -9.98 2.87
CA GLU A 165 5.58 -11.38 3.01
C GLU A 165 4.12 -11.45 3.47
N ALA A 166 3.23 -11.86 2.57
CA ALA A 166 1.87 -12.23 2.87
C ALA A 166 1.62 -13.64 2.33
N ALA A 167 1.58 -14.61 3.24
CA ALA A 167 0.95 -15.92 3.07
C ALA A 167 0.32 -16.33 4.40
#